data_AF-A0A933GKK0-F1
#
_entry.id   AF-A0A933GKK0-F1
#
_cell.length_a   1.000
_cell.length_b   1.000
_cell.length_c   1.000
_cell.angle_alpha   90.00
_cell.angle_beta   90.00
_cell.angle_gamma   90.00
#
_symmetry.space_group_name_H-M   'P 1'
#
loop_
_entity.id
_entity.type
_entity.pdbx_description
1 polymer ?
#
loop_
_entity_poly.entity_id
_entity_poly.type
_entity_poly.pdbx_seq_one_letter_code
_entity_poly.pdbx_strand_id
1 'polypeptide(L)'
;MGISINYYTLLSKVVLKEPHPSDYPGLLPSFDPNAFASRDGSFYRAESLLTYVNRAIARLESELEVKEDSPAIERKDFRFLADKKIRAIAERDYLEIQRAHIAQCWKSVIILAGSLIEAILTDCLTQKKREAQSATAAPAGKKTLEVWDLSQLINVAVELKLVTSSVEKLSHSVREYRNIVHPGNEVRKQLVFGQEEARIALEVLHIVHRDLSQ
;
A
#
# COMPACT_ATOMS: atom_id res chain seq x y z
N MET A 1 -12.76 23.28 -54.12
CA MET A 1 -11.48 22.56 -53.93
C MET A 1 -11.78 21.38 -52.99
N GLY A 2 -12.23 20.25 -53.54
CA GLY A 2 -12.61 19.07 -52.76
C GLY A 2 -11.46 18.08 -52.78
N ILE A 3 -10.92 17.76 -51.60
CA ILE A 3 -9.89 16.73 -51.46
C ILE A 3 -10.60 15.37 -51.53
N SER A 4 -10.47 14.68 -52.67
CA SER A 4 -10.87 13.27 -52.79
C SER A 4 -9.76 12.41 -52.16
N ILE A 5 -10.04 11.82 -51.01
CA ILE A 5 -9.13 10.84 -50.40
C ILE A 5 -9.57 9.46 -50.90
N ASN A 6 -8.71 8.84 -51.70
CA ASN A 6 -8.92 7.51 -52.26
C ASN A 6 -8.74 6.46 -51.15
N TYR A 7 -9.85 5.90 -50.66
CA TYR A 7 -9.94 4.93 -49.56
C TYR A 7 -9.01 3.71 -49.72
N TYR A 8 -8.64 3.34 -50.95
CA TYR A 8 -7.78 2.19 -51.22
C TYR A 8 -6.30 2.39 -50.81
N THR A 9 -5.86 3.62 -50.56
CA THR A 9 -4.43 3.91 -50.33
C THR A 9 -4.05 3.82 -48.84
N LEU A 10 -5.01 3.95 -47.93
CA LEU A 10 -4.76 3.91 -46.47
C LEU A 10 -4.70 2.48 -45.92
N LEU A 11 -5.40 1.53 -46.54
CA LEU A 11 -5.43 0.14 -46.08
C LEU A 11 -4.22 -0.70 -46.52
N SER A 12 -3.40 -0.23 -47.47
CA SER A 12 -2.26 -1.00 -47.99
C SER A 12 -0.94 -0.78 -47.25
N LYS A 13 -0.91 0.10 -46.22
CA LYS A 13 0.32 0.40 -45.46
C LYS A 13 0.24 0.18 -43.95
N VAL A 14 -0.92 -0.23 -43.43
CA VAL A 14 -1.03 -0.67 -42.04
C VAL A 14 -1.09 -2.19 -42.06
N VAL A 15 0.09 -2.83 -42.02
CA VAL A 15 0.17 -4.21 -41.56
C VAL A 15 -0.09 -4.15 -40.06
N LEU A 16 -1.35 -4.24 -39.66
CA LEU A 16 -1.68 -4.60 -38.29
C LEU A 16 -1.15 -6.02 -38.12
N LYS A 17 0.00 -6.16 -37.44
CA LYS A 17 0.44 -7.47 -36.97
C LYS A 17 -0.69 -7.97 -36.07
N GLU A 18 -1.40 -9.02 -36.49
CA GLU A 18 -2.47 -9.56 -35.68
C GLU A 18 -1.85 -9.94 -34.32
N PRO A 19 -2.33 -9.36 -33.20
CA PRO A 19 -1.83 -9.73 -31.90
C PRO A 19 -2.06 -11.23 -31.75
N HIS A 20 -0.99 -11.98 -31.53
CA HIS A 20 -1.12 -13.42 -31.33
C HIS A 20 -1.85 -13.61 -29.99
N PRO A 21 -2.80 -14.55 -29.85
CA PRO A 21 -3.50 -14.80 -28.58
C PRO A 21 -2.58 -15.06 -27.38
N SER A 22 -1.29 -15.38 -27.63
CA SER A 22 -0.24 -15.52 -26.62
C SER A 22 0.35 -14.20 -26.13
N ASP A 23 0.15 -13.10 -26.84
CA ASP A 23 0.71 -11.80 -26.48
C ASP A 23 -0.01 -11.24 -25.24
N TYR A 24 -1.27 -11.63 -25.02
CA TYR A 24 -2.09 -11.26 -23.86
C TYR A 24 -3.10 -12.38 -23.49
N PRO A 25 -2.64 -13.51 -22.92
CA PRO A 25 -3.51 -14.63 -22.64
C PRO A 25 -4.62 -14.24 -21.65
N GLY A 26 -5.89 -14.36 -22.09
CA GLY A 26 -7.08 -14.11 -21.27
C GLY A 26 -7.63 -12.67 -21.31
N LEU A 27 -6.87 -11.70 -21.83
CA LEU A 27 -7.26 -10.29 -21.80
C LEU A 27 -8.38 -9.97 -22.81
N LEU A 28 -8.27 -10.48 -24.03
CA LEU A 28 -9.28 -10.28 -25.08
C LEU A 28 -10.13 -11.55 -25.26
N PRO A 29 -11.42 -11.42 -25.62
CA PRO A 29 -12.19 -12.56 -26.09
C PRO A 29 -11.56 -13.14 -27.37
N SER A 30 -11.75 -14.43 -27.63
CA SER A 30 -11.25 -15.06 -28.86
C SER A 30 -11.87 -14.40 -30.09
N PHE A 31 -11.03 -14.00 -31.04
CA PHE A 31 -11.49 -13.46 -32.32
C PHE A 31 -11.64 -14.59 -33.34
N ASP A 32 -12.87 -14.89 -33.74
CA ASP A 32 -13.16 -15.80 -34.85
C ASP A 32 -13.89 -15.01 -35.96
N PRO A 33 -13.19 -14.64 -37.05
CA PRO A 33 -13.79 -13.94 -38.18
C PRO A 33 -15.07 -14.60 -38.72
N ASN A 34 -15.11 -15.93 -38.74
CA ASN A 34 -16.24 -16.67 -39.32
C ASN A 34 -17.51 -16.54 -38.47
N ALA A 35 -17.37 -16.35 -37.15
CA ALA A 35 -18.49 -16.08 -36.25
C ALA A 35 -19.21 -14.75 -36.57
N PHE A 36 -18.54 -13.83 -37.27
CA PHE A 36 -19.08 -12.53 -37.63
C PHE A 36 -19.57 -12.45 -39.09
N ALA A 37 -19.22 -13.43 -39.92
CA ALA A 37 -19.55 -13.43 -41.35
C ALA A 37 -21.03 -13.78 -41.62
N SER A 38 -21.60 -13.25 -42.70
CA SER A 38 -22.89 -13.65 -43.25
C SER A 38 -22.89 -15.14 -43.59
N ARG A 39 -24.08 -15.73 -43.75
CA ARG A 39 -24.23 -17.18 -43.96
C ARG A 39 -23.50 -17.69 -45.21
N ASP A 40 -23.35 -16.83 -46.20
CA ASP A 40 -22.65 -17.03 -47.47
C ASP A 40 -21.22 -16.46 -47.48
N GLY A 41 -20.77 -15.84 -46.38
CA GLY A 41 -19.44 -15.26 -46.24
C GLY A 41 -19.21 -13.97 -47.04
N SER A 42 -20.25 -13.40 -47.66
CA SER A 42 -20.12 -12.23 -48.53
C SER A 42 -19.85 -10.93 -47.77
N PHE A 43 -20.22 -10.82 -46.49
CA PHE A 43 -19.94 -9.65 -45.65
C PHE A 43 -19.88 -10.00 -44.15
N TYR A 44 -19.33 -9.10 -43.34
CA TYR A 44 -19.38 -9.21 -41.87
C TYR A 44 -20.56 -8.43 -41.29
N ARG A 45 -21.24 -9.01 -40.31
CA ARG A 45 -22.36 -8.38 -39.60
C ARG A 45 -21.85 -7.32 -38.63
N ALA A 46 -22.21 -6.06 -38.87
CA ALA A 46 -21.82 -4.93 -38.03
C ALA A 46 -22.22 -5.10 -36.56
N GLU A 47 -23.42 -5.61 -36.28
CA GLU A 47 -23.87 -5.86 -34.90
C GLU A 47 -23.00 -6.88 -34.16
N SER A 48 -22.56 -7.93 -34.86
CA SER A 48 -21.72 -8.97 -34.28
C SER A 48 -20.30 -8.47 -34.00
N LEU A 49 -19.75 -7.63 -34.89
CA LEU A 49 -18.49 -6.95 -34.68
C LEU A 49 -18.57 -5.95 -33.52
N LEU A 50 -19.64 -5.15 -33.46
CA LEU A 50 -19.87 -4.20 -32.37
C LEU A 50 -19.97 -4.92 -31.02
N THR A 51 -20.65 -6.06 -30.98
CA THR A 51 -20.75 -6.89 -29.77
C THR A 51 -19.37 -7.38 -29.30
N TYR A 52 -18.51 -7.80 -30.24
CA TYR A 52 -17.15 -8.20 -29.91
C TYR A 52 -16.32 -7.03 -29.37
N VAL A 53 -16.37 -5.88 -30.05
CA VAL A 53 -15.66 -4.67 -29.62
C VAL A 53 -16.11 -4.22 -28.24
N ASN A 54 -17.41 -4.21 -27.95
CA ASN A 54 -17.93 -3.85 -26.62
C ASN A 54 -17.43 -4.82 -25.53
N ARG A 55 -17.36 -6.11 -25.82
CA ARG A 55 -16.80 -7.10 -24.87
C ARG A 55 -15.29 -6.92 -24.67
N ALA A 56 -14.56 -6.61 -25.71
CA ALA A 56 -13.13 -6.32 -25.63
C ALA A 56 -12.87 -5.06 -24.80
N ILE A 57 -13.61 -3.97 -25.07
CA ILE A 57 -13.56 -2.72 -24.31
C ILE A 57 -13.86 -2.98 -22.83
N ALA A 58 -14.97 -3.66 -22.51
CA ALA A 58 -15.33 -3.95 -21.12
C ALA A 58 -14.26 -4.75 -20.35
N ARG A 59 -13.56 -5.67 -21.01
CA ARG A 59 -12.44 -6.40 -20.39
C ARG A 59 -11.21 -5.52 -20.18
N LEU A 60 -10.90 -4.66 -21.15
CA LEU A 60 -9.80 -3.71 -21.03
C LEU A 60 -10.09 -2.67 -19.93
N GLU A 61 -11.31 -2.15 -19.86
CA GLU A 61 -11.76 -1.25 -18.80
C GLU A 61 -11.66 -1.94 -17.43
N SER A 62 -12.15 -3.17 -17.29
CA SER A 62 -12.03 -3.93 -16.03
C SER A 62 -10.57 -4.17 -15.62
N GLU A 63 -9.67 -4.50 -16.55
CA GLU A 63 -8.24 -4.69 -16.26
C GLU A 63 -7.55 -3.36 -15.92
N LEU A 64 -7.99 -2.25 -16.53
CA LEU A 64 -7.52 -0.91 -16.22
C LEU A 64 -8.01 -0.46 -14.84
N GLU A 65 -9.25 -0.73 -14.48
CA GLU A 65 -9.80 -0.48 -13.13
C GLU A 65 -9.03 -1.25 -12.06
N VAL A 66 -8.71 -2.53 -12.29
CA VAL A 66 -7.87 -3.34 -11.39
C VAL A 66 -6.46 -2.74 -11.22
N LYS A 67 -5.92 -2.07 -12.26
CA LYS A 67 -4.64 -1.37 -12.19
C LYS A 67 -4.71 0.01 -11.54
N GLU A 68 -5.82 0.74 -11.70
CA GLU A 68 -6.01 2.03 -11.01
C GLU A 68 -6.20 1.85 -9.50
N ASP A 69 -6.77 0.72 -9.07
CA ASP A 69 -6.86 0.33 -7.66
C ASP A 69 -5.56 -0.27 -7.08
N SER A 70 -4.47 -0.33 -7.85
CA SER A 70 -3.15 -0.61 -7.26
C SER A 70 -2.71 0.62 -6.47
N PRO A 71 -2.62 0.55 -5.12
CA PRO A 71 -2.25 1.72 -4.32
C PRO A 71 -0.88 2.21 -4.80
N ALA A 72 -0.83 3.44 -5.31
CA ALA A 72 0.44 4.07 -5.63
C ALA A 72 1.28 4.10 -4.34
N ILE A 73 2.50 3.56 -4.39
CA ILE A 73 3.42 3.60 -3.24
C ILE A 73 3.80 5.06 -3.01
N GLU A 74 3.28 5.65 -1.94
CA GLU A 74 3.55 7.03 -1.52
C GLU A 74 4.92 7.11 -0.84
N ARG A 75 5.71 8.15 -1.13
CA ARG A 75 6.90 8.44 -0.32
C ARG A 75 6.51 9.41 0.78
N LYS A 76 6.80 9.05 2.03
CA LYS A 76 6.77 9.99 3.15
C LYS A 76 8.18 10.40 3.54
N ASP A 77 8.30 11.68 3.88
CA ASP A 77 9.53 12.27 4.37
C ASP A 77 9.52 12.30 5.91
N PHE A 78 10.66 12.02 6.52
CA PHE A 78 10.82 11.95 7.98
C PHE A 78 11.86 12.97 8.47
N ARG A 79 11.85 14.19 7.91
CA ARG A 79 12.78 15.28 8.27
C ARG A 79 12.87 15.60 9.77
N PHE A 80 11.82 15.33 10.54
CA PHE A 80 11.78 15.55 11.99
C PHE A 80 12.68 14.58 12.79
N LEU A 81 13.13 13.48 12.19
CA LEU A 81 14.07 12.55 12.83
C LEU A 81 15.49 13.13 12.81
N ALA A 82 16.15 13.21 13.97
CA ALA A 82 17.47 13.82 14.10
C ALA A 82 18.57 12.91 13.53
N ASP A 83 18.53 11.61 13.79
CA ASP A 83 19.53 10.68 13.25
C ASP A 83 19.24 10.38 11.77
N LYS A 84 20.19 10.76 10.90
CA LYS A 84 20.10 10.53 9.45
C LYS A 84 20.02 9.04 9.08
N LYS A 85 20.62 8.16 9.87
CA LYS A 85 20.56 6.70 9.65
C LYS A 85 19.17 6.17 9.99
N ILE A 86 18.59 6.61 11.12
CA ILE A 86 17.22 6.24 11.51
C ILE A 86 16.23 6.79 10.48
N ARG A 87 16.43 8.01 9.98
CA ARG A 87 15.63 8.58 8.90
C ARG A 87 15.64 7.73 7.62
N ALA A 88 16.83 7.33 7.15
CA ALA A 88 16.94 6.49 5.96
C ALA A 88 16.27 5.12 6.15
N ILE A 89 16.36 4.55 7.35
CA ILE A 89 15.66 3.31 7.72
C ILE A 89 14.15 3.54 7.72
N ALA A 90 13.67 4.63 8.30
CA ALA A 90 12.25 4.96 8.37
C ALA A 90 11.62 5.12 6.98
N GLU A 91 12.27 5.84 6.08
CA GLU A 91 11.83 6.02 4.69
C GLU A 91 11.79 4.69 3.93
N ARG A 92 12.83 3.85 4.09
CA ARG A 92 12.88 2.50 3.49
C ARG A 92 11.74 1.62 4.01
N ASP A 93 11.56 1.56 5.33
CA ASP A 93 10.58 0.69 5.98
C ASP A 93 9.16 1.14 5.67
N TYR A 94 8.92 2.45 5.56
CA TYR A 94 7.62 2.97 5.12
C TYR A 94 7.23 2.48 3.72
N LEU A 95 8.18 2.40 2.79
CA LEU A 95 7.93 1.83 1.46
C LEU A 95 7.69 0.31 1.52
N GLU A 96 8.36 -0.39 2.43
CA GLU A 96 8.16 -1.82 2.61
C GLU A 96 6.79 -2.14 3.20
N ILE A 97 6.34 -1.36 4.19
CA ILE A 97 5.01 -1.45 4.77
C ILE A 97 3.93 -1.31 3.69
N GLN A 98 4.07 -0.35 2.79
CA GLN A 98 3.10 -0.15 1.71
C GLN A 98 3.09 -1.32 0.73
N ARG A 99 4.27 -1.81 0.31
CA ARG A 99 4.34 -3.03 -0.53
C ARG A 99 3.69 -4.22 0.15
N ALA A 100 3.94 -4.42 1.44
CA ALA A 100 3.33 -5.49 2.22
C ALA A 100 1.81 -5.32 2.33
N HIS A 101 1.31 -4.09 2.46
CA HIS A 101 -0.12 -3.81 2.50
C HIS A 101 -0.81 -4.12 1.17
N ILE A 102 -0.22 -3.70 0.06
CA ILE A 102 -0.69 -4.02 -1.30
C ILE A 102 -0.72 -5.54 -1.53
N ALA A 103 0.34 -6.23 -1.08
CA ALA A 103 0.46 -7.68 -1.17
C ALA A 103 -0.35 -8.44 -0.10
N GLN A 104 -1.22 -7.77 0.66
CA GLN A 104 -2.07 -8.36 1.70
C GLN A 104 -1.31 -9.15 2.79
N CYS A 105 -0.05 -8.80 3.03
CA CYS A 105 0.82 -9.41 4.03
C CYS A 105 0.58 -8.77 5.41
N TRP A 106 -0.62 -8.97 5.97
CA TRP A 106 -1.11 -8.27 7.16
C TRP A 106 -0.20 -8.39 8.38
N LYS A 107 0.31 -9.59 8.65
CA LYS A 107 1.27 -9.82 9.74
C LYS A 107 2.52 -8.93 9.59
N SER A 108 3.05 -8.84 8.37
CA SER A 108 4.24 -8.03 8.07
C SER A 108 3.94 -6.55 8.22
N VAL A 109 2.79 -6.06 7.74
CA VAL A 109 2.36 -4.67 7.91
C VAL A 109 2.35 -4.29 9.38
N ILE A 110 1.73 -5.12 10.22
CA ILE A 110 1.61 -4.84 11.65
C ILE A 110 2.98 -4.79 12.35
N ILE A 111 3.84 -5.78 12.07
CA ILE A 111 5.19 -5.85 12.67
C ILE A 111 6.03 -4.65 12.23
N LEU A 112 6.07 -4.36 10.94
CA LEU A 112 6.87 -3.27 10.38
C LEU A 112 6.36 -1.90 10.85
N ALA A 113 5.05 -1.68 10.86
CA ALA A 113 4.47 -0.43 11.38
C ALA A 113 4.80 -0.22 12.86
N GLY A 114 4.66 -1.26 13.69
CA GLY A 114 5.03 -1.19 15.11
C GLY A 114 6.52 -0.89 15.33
N SER A 115 7.40 -1.51 14.53
CA SER A 115 8.84 -1.25 14.57
C SER A 115 9.18 0.18 14.14
N LEU A 116 8.52 0.69 13.11
CA LEU A 116 8.74 2.05 12.61
C LEU A 116 8.27 3.11 13.62
N ILE A 117 7.11 2.92 14.25
CA ILE A 117 6.63 3.81 15.31
C ILE A 117 7.61 3.83 16.49
N GLU A 118 8.14 2.67 16.90
CA GLU A 118 9.17 2.61 17.94
C GLU A 118 10.42 3.42 17.55
N ALA A 119 10.98 3.18 16.37
CA ALA A 119 12.17 3.91 15.91
C ALA A 119 11.96 5.42 15.88
N ILE A 120 10.78 5.86 15.41
CA ILE A 120 10.39 7.28 15.37
C ILE A 120 10.34 7.87 16.78
N LEU A 121 9.58 7.25 17.68
CA LEU A 121 9.39 7.78 19.03
C LEU A 121 10.69 7.75 19.84
N THR A 122 11.51 6.71 19.68
CA THR A 122 12.82 6.64 20.34
C THR A 122 13.74 7.78 19.89
N ASP A 123 13.84 8.08 18.59
CA ASP A 123 14.66 9.20 18.10
C ASP A 123 14.12 10.54 18.65
N CYS A 124 12.82 10.80 18.52
CA CYS A 124 12.21 12.04 18.99
C CYS A 124 12.36 12.24 20.52
N LEU A 125 12.16 11.19 21.31
CA LEU A 125 12.36 11.26 22.77
C LEU A 125 13.84 11.40 23.14
N THR A 126 14.76 10.85 22.33
CA THR A 126 16.21 11.02 22.54
C THR A 126 16.62 12.49 22.36
N GLN A 127 16.01 13.21 21.42
CA GLN A 127 16.22 14.65 21.27
C GLN A 127 15.80 15.43 22.53
N LYS A 128 14.79 14.93 23.27
CA LYS A 128 14.29 15.50 24.54
C LYS A 128 14.62 14.63 25.75
N LYS A 129 15.79 13.97 25.76
CA LYS A 129 16.13 12.89 26.70
C LYS A 129 15.88 13.23 28.17
N ARG A 130 16.23 14.44 28.61
CA ARG A 130 16.03 14.86 30.01
C ARG A 130 14.54 14.93 30.37
N GLU A 131 13.73 15.58 29.54
CA GLU A 131 12.28 15.69 29.74
C GLU A 131 11.63 14.30 29.72
N ALA A 132 12.00 13.47 28.74
CA ALA A 132 11.50 12.10 28.61
C ALA A 132 11.81 11.25 29.85
N GLN A 133 13.03 11.30 30.37
CA GLN A 133 13.43 10.54 31.56
C GLN A 133 12.80 11.08 32.86
N SER A 134 12.40 12.35 32.89
CA SER A 134 11.70 12.96 34.03
C SER A 134 10.18 12.84 33.98
N ALA A 135 9.63 12.35 32.86
CA ALA A 135 8.19 12.18 32.69
C ALA A 135 7.62 11.21 33.72
N THR A 136 6.40 11.45 34.15
CA THR A 136 5.68 10.62 35.11
C THR A 136 5.41 9.22 34.56
N ALA A 137 5.16 9.13 33.25
CA ALA A 137 4.97 7.88 32.51
C ALA A 137 6.29 7.14 32.21
N ALA A 138 7.45 7.72 32.55
CA ALA A 138 8.73 7.05 32.32
C ALA A 138 8.87 5.80 33.21
N PRO A 139 9.35 4.67 32.66
CA PRO A 139 9.52 3.45 33.43
C PRO A 139 10.58 3.61 34.54
N ALA A 140 10.21 3.27 35.77
CA ALA A 140 11.12 3.29 36.92
C ALA A 140 12.34 2.38 36.69
N GLY A 141 13.53 2.89 36.94
CA GLY A 141 14.79 2.14 36.87
C GLY A 141 15.37 1.91 35.46
N LYS A 142 14.64 2.18 34.38
CA LYS A 142 15.14 2.07 33.00
C LYS A 142 15.63 3.43 32.48
N LYS A 143 16.91 3.73 32.66
CA LYS A 143 17.48 5.03 32.20
C LYS A 143 17.68 5.13 30.69
N THR A 144 17.75 4.01 29.98
CA THR A 144 18.09 3.95 28.55
C THR A 144 16.80 3.89 27.72
N LEU A 145 16.59 4.83 26.79
CA LEU A 145 15.35 4.93 26.00
C LEU A 145 15.19 3.75 25.05
N GLU A 146 16.31 3.15 24.63
CA GLU A 146 16.43 2.05 23.70
C GLU A 146 15.92 0.71 24.29
N VAL A 147 15.70 0.64 25.62
CA VAL A 147 15.11 -0.54 26.29
C VAL A 147 13.66 -0.32 26.71
N TRP A 148 13.08 0.82 26.33
CA TRP A 148 11.67 1.09 26.54
C TRP A 148 10.85 0.34 25.50
N ASP A 149 9.76 -0.26 25.93
CA ASP A 149 8.81 -0.85 25.00
C ASP A 149 7.95 0.23 24.33
N LEU A 150 7.25 -0.12 23.25
CA LEU A 150 6.39 0.83 22.51
C LEU A 150 5.31 1.47 23.39
N SER A 151 4.81 0.75 24.40
CA SER A 151 3.82 1.32 25.32
C SER A 151 4.43 2.45 26.15
N GLN A 152 5.61 2.21 26.71
CA GLN A 152 6.39 3.20 27.45
C GLN A 152 6.72 4.42 26.58
N LEU A 153 7.18 4.20 25.35
CA LEU A 153 7.48 5.28 24.40
C LEU A 153 6.25 6.12 24.06
N ILE A 154 5.11 5.49 23.78
CA ILE A 154 3.85 6.20 23.46
C ILE A 154 3.37 7.01 24.66
N ASN A 155 3.34 6.42 25.86
CA ASN A 155 2.81 7.10 27.04
C ASN A 155 3.65 8.36 27.37
N VAL A 156 4.97 8.27 27.29
CA VAL A 156 5.85 9.43 27.48
C VAL A 156 5.70 10.45 26.35
N ALA A 157 5.58 10.02 25.09
CA ALA A 157 5.35 10.93 23.97
C ALA A 157 4.02 11.70 24.09
N VAL A 158 2.96 11.06 24.60
CA VAL A 158 1.68 11.71 24.89
C VAL A 158 1.79 12.69 26.05
N GLU A 159 2.46 12.32 27.15
CA GLU A 159 2.68 13.21 28.30
C GLU A 159 3.45 14.48 27.89
N LEU A 160 4.49 14.31 27.06
CA LEU A 160 5.28 15.41 26.51
C LEU A 160 4.58 16.15 25.35
N LYS A 161 3.34 15.77 25.00
CA LYS A 161 2.53 16.35 23.92
C LYS A 161 3.22 16.32 22.55
N LEU A 162 4.08 15.34 22.32
CA LEU A 162 4.69 15.08 21.00
C LEU A 162 3.68 14.46 20.03
N VAL A 163 2.77 13.65 20.56
CA VAL A 163 1.69 13.00 19.81
C VAL A 163 0.36 13.15 20.55
N THR A 164 -0.74 13.07 19.81
CA THR A 164 -2.08 13.15 20.38
C THR A 164 -2.44 11.92 21.22
N SER A 165 -3.32 12.09 22.22
CA SER A 165 -3.80 10.99 23.07
C SER A 165 -4.60 9.92 22.30
N SER A 166 -5.01 10.22 21.06
CA SER A 166 -5.57 9.23 20.13
C SER A 166 -4.59 8.11 19.81
N VAL A 167 -3.29 8.40 19.75
CA VAL A 167 -2.24 7.40 19.52
C VAL A 167 -2.23 6.37 20.65
N GLU A 168 -2.37 6.80 21.90
CA GLU A 168 -2.42 5.90 23.05
C GLU A 168 -3.58 4.91 22.92
N LYS A 169 -4.79 5.40 22.63
CA LYS A 169 -6.01 4.59 22.51
C LYS A 169 -5.93 3.59 21.36
N LEU A 170 -5.43 4.02 20.20
CA LEU A 170 -5.35 3.20 18.99
C LEU A 170 -4.17 2.22 19.02
N SER A 171 -3.14 2.52 19.81
CA SER A 171 -1.93 1.70 19.88
C SER A 171 -2.06 0.42 20.68
N HIS A 172 -3.18 0.18 21.38
CA HIS A 172 -3.36 -1.04 22.17
C HIS A 172 -3.12 -2.30 21.33
N SER A 173 -3.66 -2.31 20.12
CA SER A 173 -3.50 -3.42 19.18
C SER A 173 -2.04 -3.51 18.69
N VAL A 174 -1.43 -2.38 18.29
CA VAL A 174 -0.02 -2.32 17.84
C VAL A 174 0.97 -2.83 18.91
N ARG A 175 0.71 -2.53 20.18
CA ARG A 175 1.52 -2.97 21.34
C ARG A 175 1.52 -4.49 21.48
N GLU A 176 0.34 -5.11 21.38
CA GLU A 176 0.20 -6.56 21.49
C GLU A 176 0.82 -7.26 20.28
N TYR A 177 0.75 -6.63 19.12
CA TYR A 177 1.12 -7.27 17.87
C TYR A 177 2.62 -7.34 17.59
N ARG A 178 3.50 -6.55 18.24
CA ARG A 178 4.96 -6.82 18.10
C ARG A 178 5.33 -8.23 18.57
N ASN A 179 4.56 -8.79 19.50
CA ASN A 179 4.80 -10.12 20.03
C ASN A 179 4.33 -11.25 19.10
N ILE A 180 3.66 -10.97 17.98
CA ILE A 180 3.22 -11.99 17.00
C ILE A 180 4.37 -12.55 16.16
N VAL A 181 5.57 -11.98 16.25
CA VAL A 181 6.77 -12.54 15.62
C VAL A 181 7.01 -13.97 16.11
N HIS A 182 6.68 -14.27 17.36
CA HIS A 182 6.79 -15.61 17.93
C HIS A 182 5.48 -16.39 17.76
N PRO A 183 5.42 -17.47 16.96
CA PRO A 183 4.19 -18.25 16.77
C PRO A 183 3.59 -18.78 18.07
N GLY A 184 4.45 -19.12 19.06
CA GLY A 184 3.98 -19.56 20.37
C GLY A 184 3.20 -18.49 21.15
N ASN A 185 3.34 -17.20 20.83
CA ASN A 185 2.53 -16.14 21.42
C ASN A 185 1.15 -16.07 20.77
N GLU A 186 1.04 -16.35 19.46
CA GLU A 186 -0.25 -16.43 18.76
C GLU A 186 -1.13 -17.52 19.38
N VAL A 187 -0.55 -18.70 19.64
CA VAL A 187 -1.25 -19.81 20.29
C VAL A 187 -1.63 -19.47 21.74
N ARG A 188 -0.67 -18.97 22.54
CA ARG A 188 -0.89 -18.73 23.97
C ARG A 188 -1.88 -17.61 24.25
N LYS A 189 -1.87 -16.56 23.41
CA LYS A 189 -2.69 -15.36 23.61
C LYS A 189 -3.93 -15.34 22.70
N GLN A 190 -4.13 -16.36 21.87
CA GLN A 190 -5.24 -16.47 20.90
C GLN A 190 -5.37 -15.20 20.05
N LEU A 191 -4.22 -14.70 19.57
CA LEU A 191 -4.20 -13.44 18.82
C LEU A 191 -4.84 -13.64 17.46
N VAL A 192 -5.86 -12.84 17.18
CA VAL A 192 -6.49 -12.73 15.86
C VAL A 192 -6.01 -11.43 15.24
N PHE A 193 -5.47 -11.52 14.03
CA PHE A 193 -5.07 -10.37 13.24
C PHE A 193 -5.34 -10.65 11.76
N GLY A 194 -5.71 -9.60 11.04
CA GLY A 194 -5.99 -9.60 9.63
C GLY A 194 -5.88 -8.20 9.05
N GLN A 195 -6.70 -7.93 8.03
CA GLN A 195 -6.69 -6.66 7.32
C GLN A 195 -6.97 -5.47 8.26
N GLU A 196 -7.86 -5.66 9.23
CA GLU A 196 -8.37 -4.58 10.08
C GLU A 196 -7.32 -4.12 11.09
N GLU A 197 -6.62 -5.07 11.70
CA GLU A 197 -5.50 -4.81 12.60
C GLU A 197 -4.32 -4.16 11.86
N ALA A 198 -4.06 -4.59 10.62
CA ALA A 198 -3.04 -3.99 9.77
C ALA A 198 -3.39 -2.54 9.41
N ARG A 199 -4.66 -2.25 9.11
CA ARG A 199 -5.14 -0.89 8.83
C ARG A 199 -5.03 0.01 10.06
N ILE A 200 -5.38 -0.49 11.25
CA ILE A 200 -5.22 0.26 12.51
C ILE A 200 -3.74 0.59 12.74
N ALA A 201 -2.83 -0.38 12.56
CA ALA A 201 -1.40 -0.15 12.74
C ALA A 201 -0.84 0.92 11.79
N LEU A 202 -1.28 0.90 10.53
CA LEU A 202 -0.98 1.95 9.55
C LEU A 202 -1.51 3.32 9.95
N GLU A 203 -2.75 3.39 10.43
CA GLU A 203 -3.36 4.65 10.83
C GLU A 203 -2.65 5.26 12.04
N VAL A 204 -2.26 4.44 13.03
CA VAL A 204 -1.43 4.89 14.15
C VAL A 204 -0.11 5.48 13.65
N LEU A 205 0.57 4.81 12.71
CA LEU A 205 1.80 5.31 12.10
C LEU A 205 1.57 6.65 11.38
N HIS A 206 0.49 6.79 10.62
CA HIS A 206 0.14 8.04 9.93
C HIS A 206 -0.15 9.18 10.90
N ILE A 207 -0.86 8.93 12.00
CA ILE A 207 -1.12 9.92 13.04
C ILE A 207 0.20 10.35 13.70
N VAL A 208 1.06 9.41 14.06
CA VAL A 208 2.39 9.71 14.65
C VAL A 208 3.23 10.56 13.69
N HIS A 209 3.29 10.17 12.41
CA HIS A 209 4.00 10.94 11.38
C HIS A 209 3.44 12.37 11.25
N ARG A 210 2.11 12.51 11.16
CA ARG A 210 1.43 13.80 11.03
C ARG A 210 1.71 14.70 12.24
N ASP A 211 1.58 14.17 13.45
CA ASP A 211 1.72 14.95 14.68
C ASP A 211 3.16 15.47 14.87
N LEU A 212 4.16 14.70 14.40
CA LEU A 212 5.59 15.06 14.49
C LEU A 212 6.11 15.90 13.30
N SER A 213 5.34 16.00 12.22
CA SER A 213 5.73 16.76 11.01
C SER A 213 5.28 18.23 11.03
N GLN A 214 4.63 18.69 12.11
CA GLN A 214 4.12 20.06 12.25
C GLN A 214 5.20 21.07 12.64
#